data_AF-A0AAU6Y1N0-F1
#
_entry.id   AF-A0AAU6Y1N0-F1
#
_cell.length_a   1.000
_cell.length_b   1.000
_cell.length_c   1.000
_cell.angle_alpha   90.00
_cell.angle_beta   90.00
_cell.angle_gamma   90.00
#
_symmetry.space_group_name_H-M   'P 1'
#
loop_
_entity.id
_entity.type
_entity.pdbx_description
1 polymer ?
#
loop_
_entity_poly.entity_id
_entity_poly.type
_entity_poly.pdbx_seq_one_letter_code
_entity_poly.pdbx_strand_id
1 'polypeptide(L)'
;MSRPNRVEFFSKHDMMIPHMLEKAERLLEQEHDFSAMDLNDLLEFHHVHQHFESGFYLTRWSDDKKLIYQAKVQEAIQATRIFLIGLSAADFSWVIGELEFSNRSNFWQLFRYLEIYKRVDKTLFAELLNDHTRHIRYILSLEKLVQFYNAEVHAFLLNAEESAELLLSYYEQKHTGEPPAWYFPKILTDADKERIINAYLDSEEPNLNFVELVKHARQLKLSPRIRLKAKQLAGTIKEPILNGPNAIRFIMGAALNKDQDEAVTFETDDDGTMAVYGGKYFDSLHSDLELFLVFSNLFLYSDKEGLITLVSLLSEMNQLEKLFTQSKSEYMTGMVFAKKNMLSMAQLGIFGHYLKERGRSIEVVIDGFINDFSKEKLRYG
;
A
#
# COMPACT_ATOMS: atom_id res chain seq x y z
N MET A 1 24.80 1.01 0.21
CA MET A 1 24.31 1.51 -1.08
C MET A 1 24.66 0.45 -2.11
N SER A 2 23.68 -0.09 -2.86
CA SER A 2 23.97 -1.00 -3.99
C SER A 2 24.87 -0.25 -4.96
N ARG A 3 25.99 -0.86 -5.38
CA ARG A 3 26.83 -0.27 -6.42
C ARG A 3 25.98 -0.25 -7.70
N PRO A 4 25.66 0.91 -8.31
CA PRO A 4 24.65 1.04 -9.37
C PRO A 4 24.91 0.23 -10.65
N ASN A 5 26.04 -0.48 -10.71
CA ASN A 5 26.48 -1.25 -11.86
C ASN A 5 26.35 -2.78 -11.72
N ARG A 6 25.93 -3.32 -10.56
CA ARG A 6 25.76 -4.77 -10.41
C ARG A 6 24.58 -5.32 -11.23
N VAL A 7 24.66 -6.60 -11.55
CA VAL A 7 23.54 -7.40 -12.06
C VAL A 7 22.61 -7.77 -10.91
N GLU A 8 21.31 -7.51 -11.08
CA GLU A 8 20.29 -7.87 -10.09
C GLU A 8 19.14 -8.62 -10.78
N PHE A 9 18.56 -9.60 -10.08
CA PHE A 9 17.34 -10.30 -10.48
C PHE A 9 16.23 -9.93 -9.50
N PHE A 10 15.25 -9.17 -9.96
CA PHE A 10 14.11 -8.79 -9.12
C PHE A 10 12.95 -9.76 -9.26
N SER A 11 12.52 -10.04 -10.50
CA SER A 11 11.45 -10.99 -10.80
C SER A 11 11.44 -11.38 -12.28
N LYS A 12 10.64 -12.39 -12.63
CA LYS A 12 10.40 -12.80 -14.02
C LYS A 12 9.61 -11.77 -14.84
N HIS A 13 9.01 -10.78 -14.19
CA HIS A 13 8.19 -9.74 -14.81
C HIS A 13 8.89 -8.39 -14.88
N ASP A 14 10.18 -8.34 -14.52
CA ASP A 14 10.95 -7.11 -14.54
C ASP A 14 11.25 -6.67 -15.98
N MET A 15 10.87 -5.44 -16.32
CA MET A 15 11.13 -4.87 -17.65
C MET A 15 12.60 -4.51 -17.88
N MET A 16 13.42 -4.51 -16.83
CA MET A 16 14.86 -4.24 -16.90
C MET A 16 15.70 -5.49 -17.23
N ILE A 17 15.09 -6.67 -17.42
CA ILE A 17 15.80 -7.91 -17.74
C ILE A 17 16.81 -7.75 -18.89
N PRO A 18 16.47 -7.15 -20.05
CA PRO A 18 17.44 -6.99 -21.14
C PRO A 18 18.69 -6.21 -20.68
N HIS A 19 18.51 -5.08 -20.00
CA HIS A 19 19.61 -4.26 -19.48
C HIS A 19 20.47 -5.00 -18.45
N MET A 20 19.85 -5.81 -17.59
CA MET A 20 20.57 -6.64 -16.62
C MET A 20 21.38 -7.74 -17.31
N LEU A 21 20.88 -8.32 -18.40
CA LEU A 21 21.65 -9.30 -19.17
C LEU A 21 22.83 -8.66 -19.93
N GLU A 22 22.73 -7.39 -20.37
CA GLU A 22 23.88 -6.67 -20.95
C GLU A 22 24.97 -6.38 -19.92
N LYS A 23 24.58 -6.13 -18.67
CA LYS A 23 25.53 -6.09 -17.55
C LYS A 23 26.14 -7.47 -17.30
N ALA A 24 25.32 -8.52 -17.30
CA ALA A 24 25.78 -9.89 -17.12
C ALA A 24 26.78 -10.31 -18.21
N GLU A 25 26.56 -9.94 -19.47
CA GLU A 25 27.51 -10.19 -20.56
C GLU A 25 28.89 -9.60 -20.23
N ARG A 26 28.94 -8.31 -19.87
CA ARG A 26 30.19 -7.62 -19.51
C ARG A 26 30.88 -8.22 -18.29
N LEU A 27 30.11 -8.71 -17.32
CA LEU A 27 30.64 -9.41 -16.16
C LEU A 27 31.23 -10.76 -16.57
N LEU A 28 30.52 -11.54 -17.38
CA LEU A 28 30.92 -12.90 -17.77
C LEU A 28 32.10 -12.93 -18.75
N GLU A 29 32.32 -11.86 -19.53
CA GLU A 29 33.47 -11.72 -20.43
C GLU A 29 34.80 -11.45 -19.70
N GLN A 30 34.76 -11.06 -18.43
CA GLN A 30 35.97 -10.82 -17.62
C GLN A 30 36.48 -12.11 -17.01
N GLU A 31 37.80 -12.31 -16.91
CA GLU A 31 38.37 -13.40 -16.12
C GLU A 31 38.20 -13.14 -14.62
N HIS A 32 37.86 -14.19 -13.86
CA HIS A 32 37.53 -14.08 -12.45
C HIS A 32 38.30 -15.12 -11.63
N ASP A 33 38.86 -14.68 -10.51
CA ASP A 33 39.27 -15.59 -9.43
C ASP A 33 38.16 -15.63 -8.38
N PHE A 34 37.25 -16.60 -8.53
CA PHE A 34 36.10 -16.74 -7.63
C PHE A 34 36.51 -17.06 -6.18
N SER A 35 37.73 -17.55 -5.94
CA SER A 35 38.21 -17.85 -4.59
C SER A 35 38.60 -16.59 -3.80
N ALA A 36 38.88 -15.50 -4.50
CA ALA A 36 39.27 -14.21 -3.91
C ALA A 36 38.10 -13.21 -3.79
N MET A 37 36.91 -13.58 -4.27
CA MET A 37 35.72 -12.70 -4.27
C MET A 37 35.04 -12.63 -2.90
N ASP A 38 34.43 -11.48 -2.62
CA ASP A 38 33.53 -11.33 -1.48
C ASP A 38 32.14 -11.93 -1.74
N LEU A 39 31.31 -12.01 -0.70
CA LEU A 39 29.98 -12.59 -0.83
C LEU A 39 29.07 -11.79 -1.77
N ASN A 40 29.16 -10.45 -1.80
CA ASN A 40 28.30 -9.66 -2.66
C ASN A 40 28.65 -9.87 -4.15
N ASP A 41 29.93 -10.01 -4.46
CA ASP A 41 30.43 -10.35 -5.79
C ASP A 41 29.96 -11.75 -6.21
N LEU A 42 30.07 -12.74 -5.32
CA LEU A 42 29.57 -14.09 -5.57
C LEU A 42 28.04 -14.12 -5.78
N LEU A 43 27.29 -13.33 -5.00
CA LEU A 43 25.84 -13.23 -5.14
C LEU A 43 25.41 -12.49 -6.42
N GLU A 44 26.25 -11.65 -7.01
CA GLU A 44 25.99 -11.07 -8.33
C GLU A 44 25.88 -12.16 -9.41
N PHE A 45 26.76 -13.16 -9.38
CA PHE A 45 26.63 -14.34 -10.26
C PHE A 45 25.40 -15.18 -9.91
N HIS A 46 24.96 -15.19 -8.65
CA HIS A 46 23.68 -15.81 -8.29
C HIS A 46 22.48 -15.10 -8.92
N HIS A 47 22.49 -13.76 -9.04
CA HIS A 47 21.46 -13.04 -9.80
C HIS A 47 21.50 -13.41 -11.29
N VAL A 48 22.69 -13.52 -11.90
CA VAL A 48 22.84 -14.02 -13.28
C VAL A 48 22.26 -15.44 -13.41
N HIS A 49 22.55 -16.31 -12.45
CA HIS A 49 21.99 -17.66 -12.41
C HIS A 49 20.46 -17.66 -12.39
N GLN A 50 19.83 -16.79 -11.59
CA GLN A 50 18.37 -16.65 -11.52
C GLN A 50 17.75 -16.21 -12.86
N HIS A 51 18.43 -15.34 -13.62
CA HIS A 51 18.01 -15.00 -14.99
C HIS A 51 18.04 -16.23 -15.91
N PHE A 52 19.12 -17.01 -15.86
CA PHE A 52 19.29 -18.20 -16.71
C PHE A 52 18.29 -19.31 -16.38
N GLU A 53 18.04 -19.57 -15.09
CA GLU A 53 17.01 -20.51 -14.61
C GLU A 53 15.59 -20.06 -15.01
N SER A 54 15.40 -18.76 -15.21
CA SER A 54 14.14 -18.19 -15.70
C SER A 54 14.03 -18.20 -17.23
N GLY A 55 15.04 -18.73 -17.94
CA GLY A 55 15.07 -18.82 -19.40
C GLY A 55 15.46 -17.52 -20.12
N PHE A 56 16.00 -16.54 -19.40
CA PHE A 56 16.36 -15.25 -19.98
C PHE A 56 17.80 -15.24 -20.50
N TYR A 57 17.93 -14.95 -21.79
CA TYR A 57 19.20 -14.82 -22.50
C TYR A 57 19.11 -13.68 -23.51
N LEU A 58 20.23 -13.01 -23.82
CA LEU A 58 20.25 -12.04 -24.91
C LEU A 58 20.10 -12.77 -26.25
N THR A 59 19.31 -12.19 -27.15
CA THR A 59 19.05 -12.75 -28.49
C THR A 59 20.31 -12.85 -29.35
N ARG A 60 21.32 -12.01 -29.08
CA ARG A 60 22.62 -12.02 -29.74
C ARG A 60 23.57 -13.15 -29.29
N TRP A 61 23.24 -13.88 -28.21
CA TRP A 61 24.09 -14.97 -27.73
C TRP A 61 23.85 -16.24 -28.54
N SER A 62 24.93 -16.78 -29.13
CA SER A 62 24.94 -18.13 -29.70
C SER A 62 24.78 -19.18 -28.62
N ASP A 63 24.36 -20.39 -29.00
CA ASP A 63 24.20 -21.49 -28.04
C ASP A 63 25.54 -21.88 -27.40
N ASP A 64 26.65 -21.84 -28.14
CA ASP A 64 27.99 -22.04 -27.59
C ASP A 64 28.34 -20.97 -26.54
N LYS A 65 28.01 -19.70 -26.80
CA LYS A 65 28.25 -18.59 -25.86
C LYS A 65 27.42 -18.77 -24.58
N LYS A 66 26.16 -19.22 -24.71
CA LYS A 66 25.30 -19.55 -23.55
C LYS A 66 25.91 -20.66 -22.71
N LEU A 67 26.41 -21.74 -23.33
CA LEU A 67 27.03 -22.86 -22.62
C LEU A 67 28.28 -22.43 -21.83
N ILE A 68 29.15 -21.60 -22.43
CA ILE A 68 30.33 -21.04 -21.76
C ILE A 68 29.92 -20.21 -20.54
N TYR A 69 28.94 -19.34 -20.71
CA TYR A 69 28.43 -18.48 -19.63
C TYR A 69 27.77 -19.27 -18.51
N GLN A 70 26.97 -20.29 -18.85
CA GLN A 70 26.37 -21.19 -17.87
C GLN A 70 27.45 -21.91 -17.06
N ALA A 71 28.49 -22.45 -17.71
CA ALA A 71 29.59 -23.12 -17.02
C ALA A 71 30.30 -22.20 -16.02
N LYS A 72 30.58 -20.96 -16.43
CA LYS A 72 31.20 -19.94 -15.58
C LYS A 72 30.33 -19.53 -14.39
N VAL A 73 29.03 -19.37 -14.61
CA VAL A 73 28.07 -19.12 -13.53
C VAL A 73 28.05 -20.31 -12.56
N GLN A 74 28.08 -21.55 -13.06
CA GLN A 74 28.12 -22.72 -12.18
C GLN A 74 29.38 -22.76 -11.30
N GLU A 75 30.54 -22.36 -11.84
CA GLU A 75 31.78 -22.22 -11.05
C GLU A 75 31.59 -21.21 -9.91
N ALA A 76 31.04 -20.03 -10.20
CA ALA A 76 30.72 -19.01 -9.20
C ALA A 76 29.71 -19.50 -8.14
N ILE A 77 28.70 -20.28 -8.54
CA ILE A 77 27.74 -20.89 -7.60
C ILE A 77 28.44 -21.88 -6.67
N GLN A 78 29.40 -22.66 -7.16
CA GLN A 78 30.17 -23.57 -6.31
C GLN A 78 31.08 -22.79 -5.35
N ALA A 79 31.73 -21.71 -5.80
CA ALA A 79 32.50 -20.82 -4.94
C ALA A 79 31.60 -20.18 -3.85
N THR A 80 30.39 -19.73 -4.21
CA THR A 80 29.39 -19.21 -3.26
C THR A 80 29.04 -20.25 -2.19
N ARG A 81 28.85 -21.51 -2.58
CA ARG A 81 28.57 -22.61 -1.64
C ARG A 81 29.74 -22.87 -0.71
N ILE A 82 30.96 -22.93 -1.23
CA ILE A 82 32.18 -23.13 -0.45
C ILE A 82 32.34 -21.99 0.56
N PHE A 83 32.20 -20.74 0.12
CA PHE A 83 32.26 -19.55 0.97
C PHE A 83 31.26 -19.66 2.13
N LEU A 84 29.97 -19.85 1.83
CA LEU A 84 28.91 -19.89 2.84
C LEU A 84 29.04 -21.09 3.79
N ILE A 85 29.47 -22.25 3.29
CA ILE A 85 29.70 -23.44 4.13
C ILE A 85 30.91 -23.23 5.04
N GLY A 86 31.94 -22.52 4.58
CA GLY A 86 33.17 -22.23 5.33
C GLY A 86 33.02 -21.19 6.43
N LEU A 87 31.94 -20.40 6.46
CA LEU A 87 31.71 -19.39 7.49
C LEU A 87 31.70 -20.00 8.90
N SER A 88 32.46 -19.37 9.80
CA SER A 88 32.43 -19.65 11.23
C SER A 88 31.34 -18.84 11.93
N ALA A 89 31.06 -19.19 13.19
CA ALA A 89 30.12 -18.45 14.04
C ALA A 89 30.44 -16.95 14.13
N ALA A 90 31.74 -16.61 14.21
CA ALA A 90 32.20 -15.23 14.36
C ALA A 90 32.04 -14.39 13.09
N ASP A 91 32.00 -15.04 11.91
CA ASP A 91 31.95 -14.33 10.63
C ASP A 91 30.54 -13.84 10.29
N PHE A 92 29.49 -14.51 10.78
CA PHE A 92 28.11 -14.23 10.37
C PHE A 92 27.67 -12.79 10.61
N SER A 93 28.02 -12.19 11.75
CA SER A 93 27.58 -10.82 12.05
C SER A 93 28.20 -9.82 11.07
N TRP A 94 29.50 -9.97 10.78
CA TRP A 94 30.18 -9.13 9.79
C TRP A 94 29.61 -9.33 8.38
N VAL A 95 29.48 -10.59 7.94
CA VAL A 95 28.94 -10.92 6.61
C VAL A 95 27.54 -10.33 6.42
N ILE A 96 26.65 -10.49 7.41
CA ILE A 96 25.29 -9.98 7.35
C ILE A 96 25.27 -8.45 7.30
N GLY A 97 26.15 -7.80 8.07
CA GLY A 97 26.29 -6.33 8.08
C GLY A 97 26.73 -5.75 6.74
N GLU A 98 27.62 -6.44 6.03
CA GLU A 98 28.16 -6.01 4.73
C GLU A 98 27.26 -6.38 3.53
N LEU A 99 26.17 -7.12 3.73
CA LEU A 99 25.27 -7.50 2.64
C LEU A 99 24.59 -6.28 2.01
N GLU A 100 24.77 -6.15 0.70
CA GLU A 100 24.02 -5.21 -0.12
C GLU A 100 22.52 -5.54 -0.07
N PHE A 101 21.67 -4.50 -0.15
CA PHE A 101 20.22 -4.64 0.03
C PHE A 101 19.58 -5.69 -0.90
N SER A 102 20.00 -5.71 -2.18
CA SER A 102 19.54 -6.66 -3.20
C SER A 102 19.98 -8.11 -2.92
N ASN A 103 21.02 -8.31 -2.11
CA ASN A 103 21.58 -9.61 -1.79
C ASN A 103 21.00 -10.26 -0.53
N ARG A 104 20.36 -9.48 0.36
CA ARG A 104 19.86 -9.98 1.65
C ARG A 104 18.86 -11.13 1.51
N SER A 105 17.93 -11.03 0.56
CA SER A 105 16.96 -12.10 0.29
C SER A 105 17.65 -13.37 -0.20
N ASN A 106 18.55 -13.24 -1.18
CA ASN A 106 19.30 -14.36 -1.75
C ASN A 106 20.18 -15.04 -0.71
N PHE A 107 20.83 -14.28 0.17
CA PHE A 107 21.60 -14.82 1.30
C PHE A 107 20.74 -15.75 2.17
N TRP A 108 19.60 -15.30 2.67
CA TRP A 108 18.75 -16.12 3.55
C TRP A 108 18.16 -17.34 2.81
N GLN A 109 17.84 -17.18 1.53
CA GLN A 109 17.39 -18.30 0.70
C GLN A 109 18.47 -19.39 0.55
N LEU A 110 19.72 -19.00 0.34
CA LEU A 110 20.89 -19.89 0.27
C LEU A 110 21.23 -20.46 1.64
N PHE A 111 21.17 -19.65 2.70
CA PHE A 111 21.38 -20.08 4.10
C PHE A 111 20.43 -21.22 4.49
N ARG A 112 19.14 -21.09 4.11
CA ARG A 112 18.15 -22.17 4.25
C ARG A 112 18.45 -23.34 3.31
N TYR A 113 18.72 -23.08 2.03
CA TYR A 113 18.91 -24.13 1.02
C TYR A 113 20.11 -25.03 1.32
N LEU A 114 21.24 -24.46 1.73
CA LEU A 114 22.47 -25.16 2.12
C LEU A 114 22.43 -25.68 3.57
N GLU A 115 21.29 -25.55 4.23
CA GLU A 115 21.05 -25.98 5.62
C GLU A 115 22.05 -25.44 6.66
N ILE A 116 22.57 -24.24 6.43
CA ILE A 116 23.55 -23.58 7.32
C ILE A 116 22.94 -23.33 8.70
N TYR A 117 21.64 -23.06 8.77
CA TYR A 117 20.87 -22.90 10.01
C TYR A 117 21.02 -24.08 10.99
N LYS A 118 21.33 -25.29 10.52
CA LYS A 118 21.55 -26.45 11.42
C LYS A 118 22.84 -26.32 12.26
N ARG A 119 23.77 -25.47 11.83
CA ARG A 119 25.07 -25.23 12.48
C ARG A 119 25.11 -23.94 13.29
N VAL A 120 24.11 -23.08 13.10
CA VAL A 120 23.96 -21.82 13.84
C VAL A 120 23.03 -22.10 15.01
N ASP A 121 23.56 -22.07 16.22
CA ASP A 121 22.76 -22.26 17.41
C ASP A 121 21.77 -21.10 17.62
N LYS A 122 20.84 -21.33 18.55
CA LYS A 122 19.73 -20.42 18.83
C LYS A 122 20.17 -19.10 19.46
N THR A 123 21.23 -19.12 20.25
CA THR A 123 21.76 -17.93 20.93
C THR A 123 22.40 -17.02 19.89
N LEU A 124 23.29 -17.57 19.06
CA LEU A 124 23.92 -16.84 17.97
C LEU A 124 22.88 -16.30 17.00
N PHE A 125 21.87 -17.10 16.62
CA PHE A 125 20.80 -16.62 15.74
C PHE A 125 20.03 -15.43 16.32
N ALA A 126 19.71 -15.46 17.62
CA ALA A 126 19.02 -14.37 18.29
C ALA A 126 19.88 -13.09 18.34
N GLU A 127 21.19 -13.22 18.60
CA GLU A 127 22.15 -12.11 18.54
C GLU A 127 22.20 -11.50 17.15
N LEU A 128 22.38 -12.30 16.10
CA LEU A 128 22.39 -11.83 14.70
C LEU A 128 21.11 -11.08 14.32
N LEU A 129 19.96 -11.55 14.80
CA LEU A 129 18.68 -10.93 14.50
C LEU A 129 18.50 -9.58 15.23
N ASN A 130 19.01 -9.47 16.46
CA ASN A 130 18.99 -8.23 17.22
C ASN A 130 19.98 -7.19 16.65
N ASP A 131 21.16 -7.63 16.22
CA ASP A 131 22.16 -6.75 15.61
C ASP A 131 21.70 -6.24 14.23
N HIS A 132 20.97 -7.08 13.49
CA HIS A 132 20.55 -6.82 12.11
C HIS A 132 19.03 -6.88 11.97
N THR A 133 18.30 -6.12 12.78
CA THR A 133 16.83 -6.16 12.92
C THR A 133 16.07 -6.23 11.59
N ARG A 134 16.48 -5.44 10.59
CA ARG A 134 15.87 -5.38 9.25
C ARG A 134 15.90 -6.69 8.47
N HIS A 135 16.66 -7.69 8.93
CA HIS A 135 16.76 -8.99 8.26
C HIS A 135 15.55 -9.89 8.56
N ILE A 136 14.76 -9.59 9.59
CA ILE A 136 13.56 -10.36 9.95
C ILE A 136 12.61 -10.57 8.78
N ARG A 137 12.41 -9.56 7.92
CA ARG A 137 11.49 -9.63 6.78
C ARG A 137 11.85 -10.72 5.77
N TYR A 138 13.14 -11.05 5.63
CA TYR A 138 13.63 -12.10 4.73
C TYR A 138 13.62 -13.48 5.42
N ILE A 139 13.69 -13.51 6.75
CA ILE A 139 13.56 -14.75 7.52
C ILE A 139 12.09 -15.18 7.57
N LEU A 140 11.18 -14.23 7.79
CA LEU A 140 9.74 -14.49 7.82
C LEU A 140 9.22 -15.03 6.48
N SER A 141 9.89 -14.77 5.34
CA SER A 141 9.50 -15.39 4.06
C SER A 141 9.92 -16.85 3.92
N LEU A 142 10.64 -17.41 4.90
CA LEU A 142 11.20 -18.76 4.87
C LEU A 142 10.63 -19.59 6.02
N GLU A 143 9.48 -20.23 5.78
CA GLU A 143 8.75 -21.03 6.79
C GLU A 143 9.66 -21.98 7.58
N LYS A 144 10.57 -22.69 6.88
CA LYS A 144 11.49 -23.66 7.50
C LYS A 144 12.40 -23.00 8.55
N LEU A 145 12.88 -21.77 8.30
CA LEU A 145 13.71 -21.05 9.27
C LEU A 145 12.88 -20.57 10.45
N VAL A 146 11.69 -20.02 10.20
CA VAL A 146 10.76 -19.57 11.25
C VAL A 146 10.38 -20.73 12.17
N GLN A 147 10.11 -21.90 11.62
CA GLN A 147 9.78 -23.09 12.42
C GLN A 147 10.98 -23.60 13.22
N PHE A 148 12.20 -23.55 12.67
CA PHE A 148 13.40 -24.00 13.37
C PHE A 148 13.77 -23.07 14.54
N TYR A 149 13.68 -21.75 14.33
CA TYR A 149 13.97 -20.71 15.32
C TYR A 149 12.71 -20.09 15.93
N ASN A 150 11.66 -20.90 16.13
CA ASN A 150 10.32 -20.44 16.51
C ASN A 150 10.30 -19.58 17.79
N ALA A 151 11.10 -19.94 18.80
CA ALA A 151 11.17 -19.20 20.06
C ALA A 151 11.97 -17.91 19.91
N GLU A 152 13.06 -17.96 19.15
CA GLU A 152 13.99 -16.84 18.96
C GLU A 152 13.34 -15.75 18.09
N VAL A 153 12.64 -16.15 17.02
CA VAL A 153 11.85 -15.22 16.18
C VAL A 153 10.69 -14.62 16.98
N HIS A 154 9.99 -15.40 17.83
CA HIS A 154 8.93 -14.86 18.69
C HIS A 154 9.46 -13.83 19.68
N ALA A 155 10.56 -14.13 20.37
CA ALA A 155 11.20 -13.22 21.31
C ALA A 155 11.64 -11.92 20.64
N PHE A 156 12.19 -12.01 19.42
CA PHE A 156 12.52 -10.82 18.63
C PHE A 156 11.29 -9.97 18.30
N LEU A 157 10.23 -10.61 17.79
CA LEU A 157 9.02 -9.89 17.36
C LEU A 157 8.32 -9.12 18.50
N LEU A 158 8.45 -9.58 19.73
CA LEU A 158 7.88 -8.91 20.90
C LEU A 158 8.59 -7.60 21.27
N ASN A 159 9.82 -7.38 20.80
CA ASN A 159 10.67 -6.27 21.22
C ASN A 159 11.05 -5.33 20.06
N ALA A 160 11.02 -5.79 18.82
CA ALA A 160 11.39 -4.98 17.67
C ALA A 160 10.21 -4.14 17.14
N GLU A 161 10.42 -2.84 16.96
CA GLU A 161 9.42 -1.89 16.46
C GLU A 161 8.87 -2.28 15.07
N GLU A 162 9.75 -2.75 14.18
CA GLU A 162 9.40 -3.21 12.83
C GLU A 162 8.36 -4.34 12.82
N SER A 163 8.23 -5.09 13.92
CA SER A 163 7.29 -6.21 14.04
C SER A 163 5.84 -5.77 13.90
N ALA A 164 5.50 -4.58 14.40
CA ALA A 164 4.16 -4.04 14.26
C ALA A 164 3.83 -3.74 12.80
N GLU A 165 4.76 -3.13 12.08
CA GLU A 165 4.62 -2.82 10.65
C GLU A 165 4.47 -4.09 9.83
N LEU A 166 5.26 -5.13 10.10
CA LEU A 166 5.15 -6.43 9.42
C LEU A 166 3.78 -7.10 9.69
N LEU A 167 3.30 -7.07 10.93
CA LEU A 167 1.97 -7.61 11.27
C LEU A 167 0.86 -6.84 10.55
N LEU A 168 0.91 -5.50 10.57
CA LEU A 168 -0.10 -4.66 9.93
C LEU A 168 -0.08 -4.80 8.41
N SER A 169 1.11 -4.82 7.80
CA SER A 169 1.27 -5.09 6.37
C SER A 169 0.70 -6.45 5.98
N TYR A 170 0.92 -7.49 6.78
CA TYR A 170 0.42 -8.83 6.45
C TYR A 170 -1.10 -8.94 6.63
N TYR A 171 -1.60 -8.58 7.81
CA TYR A 171 -2.98 -8.84 8.19
C TYR A 171 -3.94 -7.77 7.68
N GLU A 172 -3.59 -6.49 7.76
CA GLU A 172 -4.53 -5.38 7.56
C GLU A 172 -4.32 -4.60 6.28
N GLN A 173 -3.10 -4.50 5.75
CA GLN A 173 -2.82 -3.72 4.55
C GLN A 173 -3.35 -4.41 3.29
N LYS A 174 -4.03 -3.65 2.44
CA LYS A 174 -4.42 -4.06 1.10
C LYS A 174 -3.20 -3.97 0.18
N HIS A 175 -2.91 -5.05 -0.52
CA HIS A 175 -1.82 -5.12 -1.50
C HIS A 175 -2.39 -5.03 -2.92
N THR A 176 -1.70 -4.31 -3.79
CA THR A 176 -2.04 -4.19 -5.22
C THR A 176 -1.55 -5.39 -6.03
N GLY A 177 -0.62 -6.18 -5.49
CA GLY A 177 -0.10 -7.41 -6.07
C GLY A 177 -0.16 -8.58 -5.08
N GLU A 178 0.69 -9.60 -5.31
CA GLU A 178 0.80 -10.72 -4.39
C GLU A 178 1.27 -10.24 -3.01
N PRO A 179 0.53 -10.56 -1.94
CA PRO A 179 0.95 -10.20 -0.60
C PRO A 179 2.26 -10.92 -0.26
N PRO A 180 3.12 -10.31 0.57
CA PRO A 180 4.33 -10.99 1.03
C PRO A 180 3.96 -12.29 1.76
N ALA A 181 4.52 -13.41 1.29
CA ALA A 181 4.33 -14.71 1.90
C ALA A 181 5.17 -14.83 3.18
N TRP A 182 4.73 -14.15 4.24
CA TRP A 182 5.35 -14.25 5.56
C TRP A 182 4.72 -15.34 6.41
N TYR A 183 5.58 -16.01 7.17
CA TYR A 183 5.27 -17.03 8.15
C TYR A 183 5.64 -16.48 9.52
N PHE A 184 4.66 -16.32 10.40
CA PHE A 184 4.90 -15.92 11.78
C PHE A 184 5.07 -17.15 12.69
N PRO A 185 5.83 -17.05 13.80
CA PRO A 185 5.98 -18.10 14.79
C PRO A 185 4.62 -18.65 15.25
N LYS A 186 4.46 -19.97 15.29
CA LYS A 186 3.18 -20.60 15.71
C LYS A 186 2.80 -20.27 17.15
N ILE A 187 3.78 -19.91 17.97
CA ILE A 187 3.58 -19.51 19.37
C ILE A 187 3.14 -18.05 19.52
N LEU A 188 3.10 -17.26 18.44
CA LEU A 188 2.68 -15.86 18.48
C LEU A 188 1.15 -15.76 18.65
N THR A 189 0.74 -15.43 19.86
CA THR A 189 -0.69 -15.35 20.24
C THR A 189 -1.33 -14.05 19.79
N ASP A 190 -2.67 -13.97 19.83
CA ASP A 190 -3.38 -12.71 19.56
C ASP A 190 -3.06 -11.64 20.63
N ALA A 191 -2.81 -12.06 21.88
CA ALA A 191 -2.37 -11.15 22.95
C ALA A 191 -0.96 -10.60 22.68
N ASP A 192 -0.05 -11.43 22.15
CA ASP A 192 1.28 -10.97 21.73
C ASP A 192 1.18 -9.94 20.61
N LYS A 193 0.35 -10.20 19.59
CA LYS A 193 0.13 -9.26 18.49
C LYS A 193 -0.41 -7.93 19.00
N GLU A 194 -1.42 -7.96 19.88
CA GLU A 194 -1.96 -6.74 20.48
C GLU A 194 -0.91 -5.98 21.30
N ARG A 195 -0.06 -6.69 22.05
CA ARG A 195 1.07 -6.10 22.79
C ARG A 195 2.06 -5.41 21.86
N ILE A 196 2.45 -6.07 20.76
CA ILE A 196 3.36 -5.51 19.75
C ILE A 196 2.77 -4.22 19.15
N ILE A 197 1.50 -4.24 18.74
CA ILE A 197 0.83 -3.05 18.20
C ILE A 197 0.71 -1.95 19.25
N ASN A 198 0.41 -2.27 20.50
CA ASN A 198 0.30 -1.24 21.54
C ASN A 198 1.66 -0.55 21.80
N ALA A 199 2.74 -1.33 21.86
CA ALA A 199 4.10 -0.80 22.04
C ALA A 199 4.52 0.11 20.87
N TYR A 200 4.15 -0.27 19.64
CA TYR A 200 4.38 0.58 18.45
C TYR A 200 3.62 1.92 18.54
N LEU A 201 2.37 1.92 19.03
CA LEU A 201 1.64 3.17 19.25
C LEU A 201 2.23 4.03 20.38
N ASP A 202 3.13 3.49 21.21
CA ASP A 202 3.88 4.22 22.24
C ASP A 202 5.29 4.62 21.76
N SER A 203 5.68 4.29 20.52
CA SER A 203 7.00 4.65 20.00
C SER A 203 7.12 6.16 19.73
N GLU A 204 8.35 6.65 19.56
CA GLU A 204 8.61 8.08 19.42
C GLU A 204 8.03 8.65 18.12
N GLU A 205 8.19 7.94 17.00
CA GLU A 205 7.79 8.41 15.66
C GLU A 205 7.05 7.31 14.86
N PRO A 206 5.88 6.85 15.34
CA PRO A 206 5.13 5.81 14.64
C PRO A 206 4.61 6.34 13.31
N ASN A 207 4.76 5.53 12.26
CA ASN A 207 4.37 5.92 10.92
C ASN A 207 2.84 5.99 10.80
N LEU A 208 2.34 7.16 10.40
CA LEU A 208 0.92 7.46 10.27
C LEU A 208 0.15 6.41 9.45
N ASN A 209 0.75 5.89 8.39
CA ASN A 209 0.10 4.90 7.53
C ASN A 209 -0.24 3.62 8.31
N PHE A 210 0.65 3.18 9.18
CA PHE A 210 0.43 2.00 10.03
C PHE A 210 -0.52 2.30 11.20
N VAL A 211 -0.44 3.49 11.79
CA VAL A 211 -1.40 3.94 12.82
C VAL A 211 -2.83 3.94 12.25
N GLU A 212 -3.01 4.38 11.01
CA GLU A 212 -4.31 4.35 10.34
C GLU A 212 -4.83 2.93 10.08
N LEU A 213 -3.94 1.97 9.74
CA LEU A 213 -4.32 0.56 9.64
C LEU A 213 -4.87 0.01 10.96
N VAL A 214 -4.29 0.40 12.10
CA VAL A 214 -4.76 -0.03 13.43
C VAL A 214 -6.19 0.42 13.71
N LYS A 215 -6.56 1.65 13.31
CA LYS A 215 -7.90 2.21 13.49
C LYS A 215 -8.98 1.37 12.78
N HIS A 216 -8.64 0.84 11.60
CA HIS A 216 -9.53 0.06 10.75
C HIS A 216 -9.36 -1.46 10.88
N ALA A 217 -8.50 -1.92 11.80
CA ALA A 217 -8.14 -3.32 11.91
C ALA A 217 -9.37 -4.23 12.13
N ARG A 218 -9.47 -5.31 11.36
CA ARG A 218 -10.52 -6.34 11.54
C ARG A 218 -9.98 -7.76 11.57
N GLN A 219 -8.82 -8.00 10.98
CA GLN A 219 -8.16 -9.30 10.95
C GLN A 219 -7.37 -9.54 12.25
N LEU A 220 -6.69 -8.50 12.74
CA LEU A 220 -6.08 -8.47 14.05
C LEU A 220 -7.15 -8.23 15.13
N LYS A 221 -7.17 -9.08 16.15
CA LYS A 221 -8.06 -8.96 17.31
C LYS A 221 -7.54 -7.89 18.28
N LEU A 222 -7.73 -6.62 17.90
CA LEU A 222 -7.33 -5.48 18.73
C LEU A 222 -8.51 -4.99 19.57
N SER A 223 -8.28 -4.76 20.86
CA SER A 223 -9.30 -4.22 21.76
C SER A 223 -9.74 -2.80 21.37
N PRO A 224 -10.95 -2.38 21.78
CA PRO A 224 -11.45 -1.02 21.52
C PRO A 224 -10.50 0.06 22.06
N ARG A 225 -9.80 -0.20 23.16
CA ARG A 225 -8.83 0.72 23.76
C ARG A 225 -7.66 1.01 22.82
N ILE A 226 -7.10 -0.02 22.19
CA ILE A 226 -5.99 0.14 21.24
C ILE A 226 -6.43 0.92 20.01
N ARG A 227 -7.63 0.64 19.47
CA ARG A 227 -8.17 1.38 18.33
C ARG A 227 -8.44 2.85 18.66
N LEU A 228 -8.92 3.14 19.87
CA LEU A 228 -9.14 4.51 20.33
C LEU A 228 -7.80 5.27 20.46
N LYS A 229 -6.77 4.63 21.03
CA LYS A 229 -5.43 5.18 21.13
C LYS A 229 -4.87 5.53 19.74
N ALA A 230 -4.96 4.60 18.78
CA ALA A 230 -4.53 4.85 17.40
C ALA A 230 -5.29 6.01 16.75
N LYS A 231 -6.62 6.12 16.97
CA LYS A 231 -7.41 7.24 16.46
C LYS A 231 -6.95 8.59 17.01
N GLN A 232 -6.66 8.67 18.31
CA GLN A 232 -6.16 9.90 18.95
C GLN A 232 -4.78 10.27 18.41
N LEU A 233 -3.86 9.31 18.38
CA LEU A 233 -2.50 9.49 17.88
C LEU A 233 -2.47 9.92 16.41
N ALA A 234 -3.28 9.29 15.55
CA ALA A 234 -3.40 9.70 14.14
C ALA A 234 -3.85 11.16 14.00
N GLY A 235 -4.74 11.64 14.86
CA GLY A 235 -5.15 13.04 14.92
C GLY A 235 -3.98 13.96 15.23
N THR A 236 -3.22 13.63 16.28
CA THR A 236 -2.03 14.40 16.70
C THR A 236 -0.95 14.46 15.62
N ILE A 237 -0.69 13.35 14.91
CA ILE A 237 0.29 13.32 13.82
C ILE A 237 -0.22 14.10 12.58
N LYS A 238 -1.52 14.01 12.27
CA LYS A 238 -2.12 14.68 11.10
C LYS A 238 -2.21 16.20 11.25
N GLU A 239 -2.46 16.71 12.44
CA GLU A 239 -2.69 18.14 12.66
C GLU A 239 -1.55 19.05 12.13
N PRO A 240 -0.26 18.83 12.44
CA PRO A 240 0.82 19.62 11.86
C PRO A 240 0.98 19.39 10.35
N ILE A 241 0.70 18.18 9.84
CA ILE A 241 0.81 17.87 8.40
C ILE A 241 -0.24 18.66 7.60
N LEU A 242 -1.49 18.69 8.07
CA LEU A 242 -2.61 19.39 7.41
C LEU A 242 -2.49 20.91 7.52
N ASN A 243 -1.78 21.41 8.53
CA ASN A 243 -1.50 22.83 8.73
C ASN A 243 -0.14 23.26 8.15
N GLY A 244 0.61 22.33 7.53
CA GLY A 244 1.89 22.60 6.93
C GLY A 244 1.81 23.29 5.56
N PRO A 245 2.92 23.88 5.08
CA PRO A 245 2.97 24.61 3.80
C PRO A 245 2.76 23.71 2.57
N ASN A 246 3.02 22.41 2.69
CA ASN A 246 2.87 21.44 1.61
C ASN A 246 1.48 20.77 1.59
N ALA A 247 0.57 21.20 2.46
CA ALA A 247 -0.79 20.67 2.50
C ALA A 247 -1.57 21.15 1.27
N ILE A 248 -2.12 20.20 0.51
CA ILE A 248 -3.04 20.51 -0.59
C ILE A 248 -4.43 20.71 0.01
N ARG A 249 -4.93 21.95 -0.09
CA ARG A 249 -6.27 22.32 0.33
C ARG A 249 -7.15 22.45 -0.91
N PHE A 250 -8.36 21.91 -0.83
CA PHE A 250 -9.37 22.09 -1.85
C PHE A 250 -10.70 22.24 -1.14
N ILE A 251 -11.45 23.27 -1.52
CA ILE A 251 -12.78 23.52 -1.00
C ILE A 251 -13.76 23.35 -2.16
N MET A 252 -14.85 22.61 -1.88
CA MET A 252 -16.03 22.58 -2.72
C MET A 252 -17.18 23.11 -1.89
N GLY A 253 -17.86 24.13 -2.36
CA GLY A 253 -19.04 24.65 -1.69
C GLY A 253 -20.16 25.00 -2.65
N ALA A 254 -21.28 25.42 -2.07
CA ALA A 254 -22.46 25.85 -2.80
C ALA A 254 -22.98 27.15 -2.22
N ALA A 255 -23.45 28.04 -3.07
CA ALA A 255 -24.10 29.29 -2.72
C ALA A 255 -25.42 29.44 -3.47
N LEU A 256 -26.30 30.30 -2.95
CA LEU A 256 -27.56 30.65 -3.59
C LEU A 256 -27.55 32.15 -3.90
N ASN A 257 -27.63 32.50 -5.19
CA ASN A 257 -27.82 33.88 -5.62
C ASN A 257 -29.28 34.11 -5.98
N LYS A 258 -29.99 34.89 -5.16
CA LYS A 258 -31.44 35.10 -5.31
C LYS A 258 -31.83 35.76 -6.63
N ASP A 259 -30.94 36.57 -7.21
CA ASP A 259 -31.22 37.38 -8.40
C ASP A 259 -30.73 36.73 -9.70
N GLN A 260 -30.06 35.58 -9.64
CA GLN A 260 -29.50 34.88 -10.79
C GLN A 260 -30.57 34.05 -11.52
N ASP A 261 -30.61 34.20 -12.86
CA ASP A 261 -31.52 33.51 -13.77
C ASP A 261 -30.96 32.15 -14.22
N GLU A 262 -29.65 32.02 -14.37
CA GLU A 262 -28.99 30.75 -14.70
C GLU A 262 -29.14 29.72 -13.57
N ALA A 263 -29.37 28.46 -13.93
CA ALA A 263 -29.57 27.39 -12.95
C ALA A 263 -28.36 27.19 -12.01
N VAL A 264 -27.15 27.19 -12.58
CA VAL A 264 -25.89 27.10 -11.82
C VAL A 264 -24.74 27.73 -12.60
N THR A 265 -23.84 28.39 -11.89
CA THR A 265 -22.52 28.81 -12.37
C THR A 265 -21.44 28.24 -11.45
N PHE A 266 -20.21 28.11 -11.97
CA PHE A 266 -19.06 27.66 -11.18
C PHE A 266 -18.03 28.77 -11.11
N GLU A 267 -17.72 29.17 -9.88
CA GLU A 267 -16.68 30.14 -9.58
C GLU A 267 -15.50 29.38 -8.99
N THR A 268 -14.28 29.70 -9.42
CA THR A 268 -13.05 29.09 -8.89
C THR A 268 -12.05 30.18 -8.61
N ASP A 269 -11.55 30.20 -7.39
CA ASP A 269 -10.53 31.12 -6.90
C ASP A 269 -9.45 30.37 -6.10
N ASP A 270 -8.60 31.11 -5.41
CA ASP A 270 -7.54 30.57 -4.56
C ASP A 270 -8.08 29.82 -3.33
N ASP A 271 -9.32 30.10 -2.91
CA ASP A 271 -9.97 29.46 -1.76
C ASP A 271 -10.69 28.16 -2.15
N GLY A 272 -11.16 28.02 -3.39
CA GLY A 272 -11.65 26.75 -3.94
C GLY A 272 -12.66 26.90 -5.08
N THR A 273 -13.53 25.92 -5.24
CA THR A 273 -14.60 25.94 -6.25
C THR A 273 -15.97 26.07 -5.58
N MET A 274 -16.74 27.08 -5.97
CA MET A 274 -18.11 27.32 -5.52
C MET A 274 -19.10 27.11 -6.66
N ALA A 275 -20.14 26.31 -6.41
CA ALA A 275 -21.30 26.20 -7.28
C ALA A 275 -22.37 27.22 -6.84
N VAL A 276 -22.68 28.22 -7.67
CA VAL A 276 -23.65 29.27 -7.36
C VAL A 276 -24.96 28.97 -8.08
N TYR A 277 -25.98 28.66 -7.31
CA TYR A 277 -27.30 28.28 -7.81
C TYR A 277 -28.23 29.49 -7.92
N GLY A 278 -29.02 29.54 -9.00
CA GLY A 278 -29.94 30.64 -9.27
C GLY A 278 -31.25 30.54 -8.49
N GLY A 279 -31.54 31.55 -7.68
CA GLY A 279 -32.79 31.66 -6.94
C GLY A 279 -33.99 31.83 -7.87
N LYS A 280 -33.88 32.67 -8.91
CA LYS A 280 -34.95 32.83 -9.91
C LYS A 280 -35.18 31.55 -10.71
N TYR A 281 -34.12 30.79 -11.00
CA TYR A 281 -34.27 29.47 -11.60
C TYR A 281 -35.08 28.56 -10.69
N PHE A 282 -34.76 28.47 -9.39
CA PHE A 282 -35.56 27.66 -8.49
C PHE A 282 -37.00 28.16 -8.32
N ASP A 283 -37.24 29.47 -8.38
CA ASP A 283 -38.59 30.05 -8.34
C ASP A 283 -39.43 29.72 -9.58
N SER A 284 -38.77 29.38 -10.69
CA SER A 284 -39.44 28.89 -11.90
C SER A 284 -39.95 27.45 -11.80
N LEU A 285 -39.54 26.71 -10.76
CA LEU A 285 -39.98 25.33 -10.52
C LEU A 285 -41.26 25.34 -9.66
N HIS A 286 -42.35 24.77 -10.17
CA HIS A 286 -43.67 24.95 -9.58
C HIS A 286 -44.24 23.69 -8.94
N SER A 287 -43.74 22.52 -9.33
CA SER A 287 -44.19 21.22 -8.84
C SER A 287 -43.16 20.52 -7.95
N ASP A 288 -43.63 19.62 -7.09
CA ASP A 288 -42.74 18.79 -6.27
C ASP A 288 -41.91 17.82 -7.13
N LEU A 289 -42.43 17.42 -8.31
CA LEU A 289 -41.67 16.67 -9.31
C LEU A 289 -40.49 17.49 -9.85
N GLU A 290 -40.70 18.74 -10.26
CA GLU A 290 -39.64 19.61 -10.76
C GLU A 290 -38.57 19.89 -9.69
N LEU A 291 -39.01 20.17 -8.46
CA LEU A 291 -38.11 20.36 -7.31
C LEU A 291 -37.34 19.08 -6.96
N PHE A 292 -37.96 17.91 -7.07
CA PHE A 292 -37.29 16.63 -6.87
C PHE A 292 -36.27 16.33 -7.97
N LEU A 293 -36.59 16.66 -9.23
CA LEU A 293 -35.69 16.44 -10.36
C LEU A 293 -34.42 17.31 -10.31
N VAL A 294 -34.36 18.34 -9.45
CA VAL A 294 -33.12 19.08 -9.15
C VAL A 294 -32.00 18.15 -8.69
N PHE A 295 -32.30 17.14 -7.86
CA PHE A 295 -31.28 16.19 -7.37
C PHE A 295 -30.58 15.44 -8.52
N SER A 296 -31.32 15.08 -9.55
CA SER A 296 -30.77 14.41 -10.74
C SER A 296 -30.18 15.42 -11.72
N ASN A 297 -30.98 16.38 -12.18
CA ASN A 297 -30.67 17.17 -13.37
C ASN A 297 -29.71 18.33 -13.08
N LEU A 298 -29.73 18.87 -11.86
CA LEU A 298 -28.94 20.03 -11.49
C LEU A 298 -27.78 19.67 -10.54
N PHE A 299 -28.04 18.83 -9.53
CA PHE A 299 -27.01 18.38 -8.60
C PHE A 299 -26.24 17.15 -9.09
N LEU A 300 -26.72 16.50 -10.16
CA LEU A 300 -26.06 15.37 -10.81
C LEU A 300 -25.85 14.18 -9.86
N TYR A 301 -26.77 13.93 -8.91
CA TYR A 301 -26.69 12.78 -8.00
C TYR A 301 -26.92 11.46 -8.71
N SER A 302 -27.57 11.48 -9.87
CA SER A 302 -27.72 10.35 -10.78
C SER A 302 -27.19 10.68 -12.17
N ASP A 303 -26.67 9.66 -12.85
CA ASP A 303 -26.35 9.76 -14.28
C ASP A 303 -27.61 9.69 -15.16
N LYS A 304 -27.42 9.75 -16.48
CA LYS A 304 -28.52 9.69 -17.46
C LYS A 304 -29.23 8.33 -17.47
N GLU A 305 -28.62 7.30 -16.90
CA GLU A 305 -29.18 5.96 -16.70
C GLU A 305 -29.90 5.81 -15.35
N GLY A 306 -29.85 6.83 -14.47
CA GLY A 306 -30.48 6.84 -13.16
C GLY A 306 -29.64 6.17 -12.05
N LEU A 307 -28.35 5.92 -12.28
CA LEU A 307 -27.45 5.34 -11.30
C LEU A 307 -26.81 6.43 -10.43
N ILE A 308 -26.67 6.16 -9.14
CA ILE A 308 -26.08 7.12 -8.18
C ILE A 308 -24.61 7.39 -8.52
N THR A 309 -24.26 8.67 -8.64
CA THR A 309 -22.90 9.14 -8.98
C THR A 309 -22.04 9.44 -7.75
N LEU A 310 -22.67 9.55 -6.57
CA LEU A 310 -22.05 9.79 -5.26
C LEU A 310 -21.39 8.52 -4.68
N VAL A 311 -20.64 7.82 -5.52
CA VAL A 311 -19.88 6.61 -5.19
C VAL A 311 -18.42 6.79 -5.54
N SER A 312 -17.53 6.12 -4.81
CA SER A 312 -16.10 6.13 -5.13
C SER A 312 -15.81 5.14 -6.26
N LEU A 313 -15.27 5.63 -7.37
CA LEU A 313 -14.97 4.84 -8.57
C LEU A 313 -13.46 4.71 -8.79
N LEU A 314 -13.00 3.49 -9.09
CA LEU A 314 -11.59 3.22 -9.40
C LEU A 314 -11.10 3.98 -10.64
N SER A 315 -12.00 4.25 -11.59
CA SER A 315 -11.72 5.02 -12.81
C SER A 315 -11.46 6.50 -12.53
N GLU A 316 -11.97 7.03 -11.40
CA GLU A 316 -11.81 8.43 -11.00
C GLU A 316 -10.57 8.66 -10.12
N MET A 317 -9.88 7.59 -9.73
CA MET A 317 -8.67 7.64 -8.91
C MET A 317 -7.43 7.56 -9.79
N ASN A 318 -6.49 8.49 -9.56
CA ASN A 318 -5.20 8.46 -10.23
C ASN A 318 -4.30 7.33 -9.67
N GLN A 319 -3.18 7.07 -10.35
CA GLN A 319 -2.28 5.97 -9.96
C GLN A 319 -1.60 6.21 -8.61
N LEU A 320 -1.31 7.46 -8.24
CA LEU A 320 -0.72 7.77 -6.93
C LEU A 320 -1.70 7.50 -5.79
N GLU A 321 -2.97 7.89 -5.96
CA GLU A 321 -4.03 7.64 -4.96
C GLU A 321 -4.24 6.14 -4.70
N LYS A 322 -4.08 5.32 -5.74
CA LYS A 322 -4.19 3.86 -5.66
C LYS A 322 -3.00 3.19 -4.95
N LEU A 323 -1.85 3.87 -4.86
CA LEU A 323 -0.64 3.36 -4.25
C LEU A 323 -0.51 3.70 -2.76
N PHE A 324 -1.33 4.60 -2.23
CA PHE A 324 -1.32 4.90 -0.80
C PHE A 324 -1.68 3.68 0.04
N THR A 325 -1.14 3.62 1.26
CA THR A 325 -1.44 2.55 2.22
C THR A 325 -2.93 2.55 2.55
N GLN A 326 -3.57 1.40 2.38
CA GLN A 326 -5.00 1.22 2.58
C GLN A 326 -5.26 -0.01 3.45
N SER A 327 -6.28 0.06 4.30
CA SER A 327 -6.75 -1.13 5.00
C SER A 327 -7.59 -2.00 4.06
N LYS A 328 -7.51 -3.33 4.21
CA LYS A 328 -8.42 -4.30 3.59
C LYS A 328 -9.89 -4.05 3.98
N SER A 329 -10.11 -3.38 5.11
CA SER A 329 -11.43 -3.15 5.69
C SER A 329 -11.98 -1.74 5.45
N GLU A 330 -11.26 -0.92 4.68
CA GLU A 330 -11.61 0.48 4.42
C GLU A 330 -12.36 0.62 3.08
N TYR A 331 -13.33 1.54 3.06
CA TYR A 331 -13.96 1.97 1.82
C TYR A 331 -13.02 2.94 1.11
N MET A 332 -12.51 2.54 -0.04
CA MET A 332 -11.50 3.33 -0.74
C MET A 332 -12.12 4.59 -1.35
N THR A 333 -11.58 5.75 -1.01
CA THR A 333 -12.03 7.06 -1.49
C THR A 333 -10.89 7.82 -2.15
N GLY A 334 -11.19 8.49 -3.25
CA GLY A 334 -10.27 9.42 -3.92
C GLY A 334 -10.70 10.88 -3.78
N MET A 335 -9.87 11.77 -4.32
CA MET A 335 -10.08 13.22 -4.35
C MET A 335 -11.36 13.60 -5.09
N VAL A 336 -11.67 12.93 -6.20
CA VAL A 336 -12.90 13.17 -6.96
C VAL A 336 -14.13 12.84 -6.12
N PHE A 337 -14.13 11.69 -5.44
CA PHE A 337 -15.21 11.31 -4.53
C PHE A 337 -15.34 12.31 -3.36
N ALA A 338 -14.22 12.73 -2.77
CA ALA A 338 -14.23 13.71 -1.69
C ALA A 338 -14.88 15.04 -2.13
N LYS A 339 -14.55 15.52 -3.34
CA LYS A 339 -15.16 16.73 -3.93
C LYS A 339 -16.66 16.57 -4.16
N LYS A 340 -17.10 15.43 -4.74
CA LYS A 340 -18.53 15.11 -4.93
C LYS A 340 -19.28 15.12 -3.60
N ASN A 341 -18.71 14.48 -2.58
CA ASN A 341 -19.31 14.39 -1.24
C ASN A 341 -19.37 15.75 -0.54
N MET A 342 -18.35 16.60 -0.67
CA MET A 342 -18.38 17.96 -0.13
C MET A 342 -19.46 18.81 -0.82
N LEU A 343 -19.51 18.77 -2.15
CA LEU A 343 -20.49 19.53 -2.93
C LEU A 343 -21.92 19.07 -2.64
N SER A 344 -22.18 17.76 -2.54
CA SER A 344 -23.51 17.23 -2.24
C SER A 344 -24.02 17.67 -0.87
N MET A 345 -23.15 17.67 0.14
CA MET A 345 -23.50 18.18 1.47
C MET A 345 -23.82 19.68 1.43
N ALA A 346 -23.07 20.48 0.67
CA ALA A 346 -23.32 21.91 0.50
C ALA A 346 -24.65 22.18 -0.26
N GLN A 347 -24.91 21.43 -1.33
CA GLN A 347 -26.14 21.47 -2.12
C GLN A 347 -27.38 21.16 -1.27
N LEU A 348 -27.32 20.12 -0.43
CA LEU A 348 -28.40 19.82 0.52
C LEU A 348 -28.66 20.98 1.48
N GLY A 349 -27.59 21.61 1.98
CA GLY A 349 -27.68 22.77 2.87
C GLY A 349 -28.37 23.96 2.21
N ILE A 350 -27.94 24.36 1.01
CA ILE A 350 -28.51 25.52 0.31
C ILE A 350 -29.95 25.26 -0.15
N PHE A 351 -30.25 24.06 -0.63
CA PHE A 351 -31.58 23.72 -1.14
C PHE A 351 -32.57 23.58 0.02
N GLY A 352 -32.14 22.97 1.12
CA GLY A 352 -32.90 22.95 2.36
C GLY A 352 -33.20 24.37 2.87
N HIS A 353 -32.23 25.28 2.82
CA HIS A 353 -32.44 26.69 3.18
C HIS A 353 -33.45 27.38 2.24
N TYR A 354 -33.28 27.23 0.92
CA TYR A 354 -34.19 27.76 -0.10
C TYR A 354 -35.64 27.32 0.12
N LEU A 355 -35.87 26.04 0.37
CA LEU A 355 -37.20 25.48 0.63
C LEU A 355 -37.78 25.99 1.96
N LYS A 356 -36.94 26.07 2.99
CA LYS A 356 -37.35 26.54 4.32
C LYS A 356 -37.84 27.99 4.31
N GLU A 357 -37.19 28.88 3.55
CA GLU A 357 -37.67 30.27 3.37
C GLU A 357 -39.09 30.33 2.78
N ARG A 358 -39.52 29.29 2.05
CA ARG A 358 -40.84 29.15 1.43
C ARG A 358 -41.78 28.25 2.23
N GLY A 359 -41.46 27.96 3.49
CA GLY A 359 -42.28 27.12 4.37
C GLY A 359 -42.35 25.65 3.96
N ARG A 360 -41.37 25.16 3.19
CA ARG A 360 -41.27 23.76 2.73
C ARG A 360 -40.02 23.08 3.32
N SER A 361 -39.90 21.78 3.07
CA SER A 361 -38.71 20.99 3.40
C SER A 361 -38.39 19.98 2.28
N ILE A 362 -37.19 19.40 2.32
CA ILE A 362 -36.77 18.38 1.35
C ILE A 362 -37.67 17.14 1.46
N GLU A 363 -38.06 16.76 2.67
CA GLU A 363 -38.95 15.62 2.93
C GLU A 363 -40.32 15.81 2.27
N VAL A 364 -40.89 17.03 2.34
CA VAL A 364 -42.16 17.35 1.68
C VAL A 364 -42.05 17.20 0.15
N VAL A 365 -40.93 17.64 -0.43
CA VAL A 365 -40.68 17.48 -1.88
C VAL A 365 -40.57 16.00 -2.27
N ILE A 366 -39.88 15.18 -1.46
CA ILE A 366 -39.75 13.74 -1.67
C ILE A 366 -41.12 13.05 -1.55
N ASP A 367 -41.90 13.37 -0.52
CA ASP A 367 -43.23 12.81 -0.31
C ASP A 367 -44.19 13.18 -1.46
N GLY A 368 -44.13 14.43 -1.94
CA GLY A 368 -44.88 14.90 -3.09
C GLY A 368 -44.57 14.07 -4.35
N PHE A 369 -43.28 13.91 -4.65
CA PHE A 369 -42.82 13.07 -5.76
C PHE A 369 -43.31 11.62 -5.66
N ILE A 370 -43.14 10.97 -4.50
CA ILE A 370 -43.57 9.57 -4.30
C ILE A 370 -45.07 9.42 -4.50
N ASN A 371 -45.87 10.36 -3.97
CA ASN A 371 -47.32 10.32 -4.09
C ASN A 371 -47.78 10.50 -5.55
N ASP A 372 -47.16 11.42 -6.29
CA ASP A 372 -47.53 11.68 -7.69
C ASP A 372 -47.08 10.53 -8.60
N PHE A 373 -45.87 10.00 -8.40
CA PHE A 373 -45.40 8.81 -9.10
C PHE A 373 -46.29 7.58 -8.84
N SER A 374 -46.73 7.39 -7.60
CA SER A 374 -47.61 6.26 -7.22
C SER A 374 -48.99 6.36 -7.86
N LYS A 375 -49.56 7.57 -7.98
CA LYS A 375 -50.83 7.81 -8.67
C LYS A 375 -50.74 7.56 -10.17
N GLU A 376 -49.62 7.90 -10.81
CA GLU A 376 -49.39 7.59 -12.23
C GLU A 376 -49.30 6.09 -12.47
N LYS A 377 -48.59 5.35 -11.61
CA LYS A 377 -48.46 3.88 -11.74
C LYS A 377 -49.80 3.14 -11.56
N LEU A 378 -50.67 3.63 -10.68
CA LEU A 378 -52.03 3.10 -10.47
C LEU A 378 -53.02 3.45 -11.59
N ARG A 379 -52.69 4.38 -12.50
CA ARG A 379 -53.51 4.69 -13.68
C ARG A 379 -53.24 3.78 -14.88
N TYR A 380 -52.14 3.02 -14.84
CA TYR A 380 -51.71 2.13 -15.92
C TYR A 380 -51.59 0.65 -15.51
N GLY A 381 -52.01 0.30 -14.29
CA GLY A 381 -52.22 -1.08 -13.84
C GLY A 381 -53.70 -1.33 -13.63
#